data_AF-A0A2G0Y7T5-F1
#
_entry.id   AF-A0A2G0Y7T5-F1
#
_cell.length_a   1.000
_cell.length_b   1.000
_cell.length_c   1.000
_cell.angle_alpha   90.00
_cell.angle_beta   90.00
_cell.angle_gamma   90.00
#
_symmetry.space_group_name_H-M   'P 1'
#
loop_
_entity.id
_entity.type
_entity.pdbx_description
1 polymer ?
#
loop_
_entity_poly.entity_id
_entity_poly.type
_entity_poly.pdbx_seq_one_letter_code
_entity_poly.pdbx_strand_id
1 'polypeptide(L)'
;MSIQALRAVWGTQFPLLSERVKASLFSQLAHIQDATTEAAVNEAVFLAKGFIVALLEAELTDEQGMHLLGTSLLRVESEALARIRATR
;
A
#
# COMPACT_ATOMS: atom_id res chain seq x y z
N MET A 1 -9.89 -4.27 5.25
CA MET A 1 -9.15 -5.51 4.94
C MET A 1 -7.76 -5.39 5.54
N SER A 2 -7.21 -6.42 6.19
CA SER A 2 -5.82 -6.39 6.66
C SER A 2 -4.85 -6.48 5.46
N ILE A 3 -3.60 -6.04 5.63
CA ILE A 3 -2.54 -6.27 4.64
C ILE A 3 -2.42 -7.76 4.28
N GLN A 4 -2.64 -8.66 5.25
CA GLN A 4 -2.69 -10.10 4.98
C GLN A 4 -3.90 -10.51 4.13
N ALA A 5 -5.06 -9.90 4.32
CA ALA A 5 -6.23 -10.17 3.50
C ALA A 5 -6.05 -9.63 2.05
N LEU A 6 -5.31 -8.52 1.88
CA LEU A 6 -4.87 -8.06 0.56
C LEU A 6 -3.98 -9.09 -0.13
N ARG A 7 -3.10 -9.74 0.62
CA ARG A 7 -2.20 -10.79 0.11
C ARG A 7 -2.96 -12.00 -0.43
N ALA A 8 -4.08 -12.35 0.19
CA ALA A 8 -4.90 -13.48 -0.21
C ALA A 8 -5.63 -13.25 -1.55
N VAL A 9 -5.96 -12.00 -1.89
CA VAL A 9 -6.76 -11.67 -3.09
C VAL A 9 -5.92 -11.11 -4.25
N TRP A 10 -4.62 -10.89 -4.06
CA TRP A 10 -3.76 -10.28 -5.10
C TRP A 10 -3.47 -11.16 -6.31
N GLY A 11 -3.40 -12.49 -6.14
CA GLY A 11 -3.19 -13.39 -7.27
C GLY A 11 -4.27 -13.24 -8.33
N THR A 12 -5.50 -12.99 -7.89
CA THR A 12 -6.67 -12.80 -8.76
C THR A 12 -6.89 -11.34 -9.16
N GLN A 13 -6.59 -10.38 -8.28
CA GLN A 13 -6.79 -8.94 -8.54
C GLN A 13 -5.68 -8.31 -9.40
N PHE A 14 -4.48 -8.88 -9.40
CA PHE A 14 -3.33 -8.34 -10.13
C PHE A 14 -2.61 -9.43 -10.95
N PRO A 15 -3.31 -10.04 -11.93
CA PRO A 15 -2.76 -11.15 -12.71
C PRO A 15 -1.56 -10.74 -13.58
N LEU A 16 -1.46 -9.46 -13.94
CA LEU A 16 -0.39 -8.91 -14.78
C LEU A 16 0.87 -8.53 -13.99
N LEU A 17 0.78 -8.43 -12.66
CA LEU A 17 1.93 -8.07 -11.83
C LEU A 17 2.81 -9.29 -11.57
N SER A 18 4.11 -9.13 -11.75
CA SER A 18 5.09 -10.12 -11.29
C SER A 18 5.08 -10.25 -9.77
N GLU A 19 5.46 -11.43 -9.26
CA GLU A 19 5.58 -11.66 -7.81
C GLU A 19 6.55 -10.68 -7.13
N ARG A 20 7.58 -10.21 -7.85
CA ARG A 20 8.50 -9.19 -7.35
C ARG A 20 7.81 -7.84 -7.12
N VAL A 21 6.96 -7.42 -8.07
CA VAL A 21 6.22 -6.15 -7.98
C VAL A 21 5.22 -6.21 -6.82
N LYS A 22 4.52 -7.35 -6.68
CA LYS A 22 3.66 -7.62 -5.52
C LYS A 22 4.46 -7.55 -4.21
N ALA A 23 5.58 -8.26 -4.10
CA ALA A 23 6.41 -8.23 -2.90
C ALA A 23 6.89 -6.81 -2.53
N SER A 24 7.27 -6.00 -3.53
CA SER A 24 7.69 -4.61 -3.34
C SER A 24 6.56 -3.76 -2.74
N LEU A 25 5.34 -3.91 -3.26
CA LEU A 25 4.17 -3.20 -2.74
C LEU A 25 3.89 -3.60 -1.28
N PHE A 26 3.99 -4.89 -0.93
CA PHE A 26 3.83 -5.33 0.46
C PHE A 26 4.88 -4.74 1.39
N SER A 27 6.13 -4.71 0.93
CA SER A 27 7.22 -4.13 1.71
C SER A 27 6.96 -2.66 2.03
N GLN A 28 6.41 -1.91 1.08
CA GLN A 28 6.06 -0.50 1.28
C GLN A 28 4.91 -0.34 2.28
N LEU A 29 3.85 -1.14 2.16
CA LEU A 29 2.74 -1.10 3.13
C LEU A 29 3.19 -1.50 4.55
N ALA A 30 4.04 -2.52 4.68
CA ALA A 30 4.62 -2.91 5.96
C ALA A 30 5.50 -1.80 6.55
N HIS A 31 6.30 -1.13 5.71
CA HIS A 31 7.13 -0.01 6.16
C HIS A 31 6.31 1.15 6.73
N ILE A 32 5.18 1.49 6.09
CA ILE A 32 4.23 2.48 6.63
C ILE A 32 3.64 1.98 7.95
N GLN A 33 3.24 0.71 8.00
CA GLN A 33 2.66 0.11 9.19
C GLN A 33 3.63 0.15 10.38
N ASP A 34 4.94 -0.03 10.18
CA ASP A 34 5.92 -0.11 11.26
C ASP A 34 6.55 1.26 11.63
N ALA A 35 6.23 2.32 10.88
CA ALA A 35 6.77 3.66 11.14
C ALA A 35 6.36 4.21 12.52
N THR A 36 7.30 4.88 13.20
CA THR A 36 7.10 5.38 14.57
C THR A 36 6.88 6.89 14.66
N THR A 37 6.98 7.61 13.54
CA THR A 37 6.78 9.06 13.47
C THR A 37 5.84 9.44 12.33
N GLU A 38 5.08 10.53 12.47
CA GLU A 38 4.19 11.00 11.40
C GLU A 38 4.98 11.36 10.13
N ALA A 39 6.19 11.91 10.27
CA ALA A 39 7.06 12.23 9.14
C ALA A 39 7.44 10.98 8.34
N ALA A 40 7.84 9.89 9.02
CA ALA A 40 8.18 8.62 8.37
C ALA A 40 6.96 7.99 7.66
N VAL A 41 5.77 8.09 8.27
CA VAL A 41 4.53 7.66 7.61
C VAL A 41 4.30 8.44 6.32
N ASN A 42 4.37 9.78 6.38
CA ASN A 42 4.11 10.63 5.22
C ASN A 42 5.09 10.37 4.08
N GLU A 43 6.38 10.20 4.38
CA GLU A 43 7.41 9.89 3.37
C GLU A 43 7.16 8.52 2.72
N ALA A 44 6.93 7.48 3.52
CA ALA A 44 6.67 6.14 3.02
C ALA A 44 5.38 6.06 2.20
N VAL A 45 4.32 6.78 2.61
CA VAL A 45 3.07 6.90 1.86
C VAL A 45 3.29 7.61 0.52
N PHE A 46 4.12 8.66 0.48
CA PHE A 46 4.42 9.37 -0.76
C PHE A 46 5.10 8.46 -1.78
N LEU A 47 6.07 7.66 -1.35
CA LEU A 47 6.72 6.65 -2.20
C LEU A 47 5.71 5.59 -2.70
N ALA A 48 4.85 5.10 -1.81
CA ALA A 48 3.81 4.13 -2.17
C ALA A 48 2.79 4.70 -3.17
N LYS A 49 2.42 5.99 -3.06
CA LYS A 49 1.57 6.68 -4.05
C LYS A 49 2.25 6.71 -5.43
N GLY A 50 3.52 7.09 -5.48
CA GLY A 50 4.29 7.10 -6.74
C GLY A 50 4.37 5.72 -7.39
N PHE A 51 4.58 4.68 -6.60
CA PHE A 51 4.58 3.30 -7.08
C PHE A 51 3.23 2.89 -7.68
N ILE A 52 2.13 3.20 -6.99
CA ILE A 52 0.76 2.90 -7.46
C ILE A 52 0.45 3.65 -8.76
N VAL A 53 0.84 4.92 -8.87
CA VAL A 53 0.67 5.71 -10.11
C VAL A 53 1.47 5.09 -11.26
N ALA A 54 2.71 4.65 -11.03
CA ALA A 54 3.51 3.99 -12.06
C ALA A 54 2.88 2.68 -12.57
N LEU A 55 2.17 1.93 -11.70
CA LEU A 55 1.43 0.74 -12.12
C LEU A 55 0.23 1.09 -13.02
N LEU A 56 -0.46 2.20 -12.72
CA LEU A 56 -1.56 2.70 -13.55
C LEU A 56 -1.06 3.18 -14.91
N GLU A 57 -0.01 3.99 -14.94
CA GLU A 57 0.58 4.51 -16.20
C GLU A 57 1.12 3.39 -17.09
N ALA A 58 1.59 2.30 -16.49
CA ALA A 58 2.04 1.11 -17.21
C ALA A 58 0.90 0.17 -17.63
N GLU A 59 -0.37 0.52 -17.37
CA GLU A 59 -1.56 -0.28 -17.67
C GLU A 59 -1.51 -1.70 -17.05
N LEU A 60 -0.79 -1.86 -15.93
CA LEU A 60 -0.61 -3.15 -15.27
C LEU A 60 -1.73 -3.49 -14.27
N THR A 61 -2.67 -2.57 -14.10
CA THR A 61 -3.82 -2.68 -13.22
C THR A 61 -4.99 -1.94 -13.84
N ASP A 62 -6.20 -2.45 -13.61
CA ASP A 62 -7.44 -1.78 -13.97
C ASP A 62 -7.89 -0.82 -12.86
N GLU A 63 -9.02 -0.14 -13.09
CA GLU A 63 -9.63 0.78 -12.14
C GLU A 63 -9.98 0.12 -10.80
N GLN A 64 -10.44 -1.14 -10.82
CA GLN A 64 -10.79 -1.88 -9.62
C GLN A 64 -9.55 -2.20 -8.78
N GLY A 65 -8.46 -2.64 -9.42
CA GLY A 65 -7.17 -2.84 -8.81
C GLY A 65 -6.62 -1.55 -8.23
N MET A 66 -6.73 -0.42 -8.95
CA MET A 66 -6.32 0.89 -8.44
C MET A 66 -7.13 1.34 -7.23
N HIS A 67 -8.45 1.14 -7.26
CA HIS A 67 -9.32 1.41 -6.12
C HIS A 67 -8.91 0.58 -4.90
N LEU A 68 -8.61 -0.71 -5.11
CA LEU A 68 -8.12 -1.59 -4.06
C LEU A 68 -6.78 -1.11 -3.50
N LEU A 69 -5.81 -0.75 -4.34
CA LEU A 69 -4.51 -0.23 -3.92
C LEU A 69 -4.63 1.08 -3.13
N GLY A 70 -5.42 2.03 -3.63
CA GLY A 70 -5.62 3.34 -3.00
C GLY A 70 -6.31 3.23 -1.64
N THR A 71 -7.39 2.45 -1.54
CA THR A 71 -8.11 2.24 -0.27
C THR A 71 -7.27 1.50 0.76
N SER A 72 -6.42 0.57 0.30
CA SER A 72 -5.47 -0.14 1.15
C SER A 72 -4.41 0.79 1.73
N LEU A 73 -3.82 1.64 0.88
CA LEU A 73 -2.81 2.61 1.30
C LEU A 73 -3.40 3.60 2.32
N LEU A 74 -4.56 4.17 2.02
CA LEU A 74 -5.25 5.12 2.91
C LEU A 74 -5.54 4.53 4.28
N ARG A 75 -5.96 3.26 4.32
CA ARG A 75 -6.22 2.56 5.57
C ARG A 75 -4.94 2.38 6.39
N VAL A 76 -3.86 1.90 5.76
CA VAL A 76 -2.57 1.66 6.45
C VAL A 76 -1.98 2.97 6.97
N GLU A 77 -2.07 4.05 6.20
CA GLU A 77 -1.71 5.41 6.63
C GLU A 77 -2.52 5.83 7.86
N SER A 78 -3.85 5.69 7.81
CA SER A 78 -4.74 6.08 8.91
C SER A 78 -4.46 5.30 10.19
N GLU A 79 -4.24 3.98 10.09
CA GLU A 79 -3.91 3.12 11.23
C GLU A 79 -2.55 3.48 11.84
N ALA A 80 -1.53 3.73 11.01
CA ALA A 80 -0.20 4.12 11.48
C ALA A 80 -0.23 5.48 12.21
N LEU A 81 -0.88 6.49 11.63
CA LEU A 81 -1.03 7.81 12.26
C LEU A 81 -1.83 7.75 13.55
N ALA A 82 -2.93 6.98 13.58
CA ALA A 82 -3.73 6.82 14.79
C ALA A 82 -2.92 6.19 15.93
N ARG A 83 -2.11 5.17 15.64
CA ARG A 83 -1.20 4.56 16.62
C ARG A 83 -0.19 5.58 17.15
N ILE A 84 0.49 6.31 16.27
CA ILE A 84 1.52 7.30 16.66
C ILE A 84 0.91 8.38 17.57
N ARG A 85 -0.30 8.84 17.26
CA ARG A 85 -1.01 9.85 18.05
C ARG A 85 -1.46 9.31 19.41
N ALA A 86 -1.83 8.04 19.50
CA ALA A 86 -2.21 7.41 20.77
C ALA A 86 -1.02 7.21 21.73
N THR A 87 0.21 7.22 21.21
CA THR A 87 1.44 7.11 22.02
C THR A 87 2.03 8.46 22.46
N ARG A 88 1.37 9.57 22.14
CA ARG A 88 1.83 10.93 22.43
C ARG A 88 0.97 11.58 23.51
#